data_AF-A0A257LY55-F1
#
_entry.id   AF-A0A257LY55-F1
#
_cell.length_a   1.000
_cell.length_b   1.000
_cell.length_c   1.000
_cell.angle_alpha   90.00
_cell.angle_beta   90.00
_cell.angle_gamma   90.00
#
_symmetry.space_group_name_H-M   'P 1'
#
loop_
_entity.id
_entity.type
_entity.pdbx_description
1 polymer ?
#
loop_
_entity_poly.entity_id
_entity_poly.type
_entity_poly.pdbx_seq_one_letter_code
_entity_poly.pdbx_strand_id
1 'polypeptide(L)'
;MKRRIALLTASLASATPLPAREAAPPAQRVVFVHGIFQPGHWAFGTLRRRFEALGVECIAPSLKPCDGRDGLEKLAVQLKSEINQRFGAREHFSIVAFSMGGLVSRYYLQELDGAKRCDRFITLAS
;
A
#
# COMPACT_ATOMS: atom_id res chain seq x y z
N MET A 1 6.43 -16.11 -66.53
CA MET A 1 6.52 -16.35 -65.07
C MET A 1 6.17 -15.06 -64.32
N LYS A 2 5.02 -15.00 -63.64
CA LYS A 2 4.62 -13.86 -62.78
C LYS A 2 4.62 -14.34 -61.32
N ARG A 3 5.48 -13.78 -60.47
CA ARG A 3 5.50 -14.05 -59.03
C ARG A 3 4.48 -13.14 -58.34
N ARG A 4 3.49 -13.73 -57.66
CA ARG A 4 2.53 -13.01 -56.81
C ARG A 4 3.13 -12.87 -55.40
N ILE A 5 3.25 -11.64 -54.91
CA ILE A 5 3.62 -11.34 -53.52
C ILE A 5 2.31 -11.24 -52.74
N ALA A 6 2.14 -12.08 -51.72
CA ALA A 6 1.03 -12.01 -50.78
C ALA A 6 1.42 -11.05 -49.64
N LEU A 7 0.65 -9.96 -49.48
CA LEU A 7 0.77 -9.06 -48.33
C LEU A 7 0.03 -9.70 -47.14
N LEU A 8 0.75 -10.06 -46.08
CA LEU A 8 0.13 -10.36 -44.79
C LEU A 8 -0.17 -9.05 -44.06
N THR A 9 -1.45 -8.75 -43.86
CA THR A 9 -1.91 -7.70 -42.95
C THR A 9 -1.96 -8.25 -41.54
N ALA A 10 -1.05 -7.80 -40.67
CA ALA A 10 -1.10 -8.09 -39.25
C ALA A 10 -2.29 -7.34 -38.62
N SER A 11 -3.29 -8.09 -38.15
CA SER A 11 -4.41 -7.54 -37.39
C SER A 11 -3.93 -7.15 -35.99
N LEU A 12 -3.90 -5.85 -35.69
CA LEU A 12 -3.73 -5.35 -34.33
C LEU A 12 -5.00 -5.70 -33.53
N ALA A 13 -4.88 -6.65 -32.61
CA ALA A 13 -5.90 -6.88 -31.61
C ALA A 13 -6.04 -5.61 -30.75
N SER A 14 -7.21 -4.98 -30.81
CA SER A 14 -7.56 -3.84 -29.98
C SER A 14 -7.65 -4.29 -28.52
N ALA A 15 -6.66 -3.89 -27.70
CA ALA A 15 -6.70 -4.08 -26.26
C ALA A 15 -7.88 -3.29 -25.71
N THR A 16 -8.92 -4.00 -25.27
CA THR A 16 -10.05 -3.40 -24.56
C THR A 16 -9.50 -2.86 -23.23
N PRO A 17 -9.64 -1.56 -22.93
CA PRO A 17 -9.22 -1.05 -21.64
C PRO A 17 -10.02 -1.77 -20.55
N LEU A 18 -9.32 -2.36 -19.58
CA LEU A 18 -9.95 -2.90 -18.39
C LEU A 18 -10.82 -1.81 -17.77
N PRO A 19 -12.04 -2.12 -17.32
CA PRO A 19 -12.88 -1.13 -16.67
C PRO A 19 -12.07 -0.49 -15.54
N ALA A 20 -11.93 0.85 -15.58
CA ALA A 20 -11.37 1.58 -14.47
C ALA A 20 -12.22 1.21 -13.25
N ARG A 21 -11.59 0.50 -12.31
CA ARG A 21 -12.24 0.08 -11.06
C ARG A 21 -12.92 1.31 -10.49
N GLU A 22 -14.25 1.24 -10.37
CA GLU A 22 -15.07 2.31 -9.79
C GLU A 22 -14.32 2.85 -8.59
N ALA A 23 -14.03 4.16 -8.61
CA ALA A 23 -13.12 4.77 -7.66
C ALA A 23 -13.68 4.49 -6.27
N ALA A 24 -13.02 3.59 -5.54
CA ALA A 24 -13.46 3.24 -4.19
C ALA A 24 -13.63 4.54 -3.39
N PRO A 25 -14.59 4.62 -2.47
CA PRO A 25 -14.81 5.83 -1.68
C PRO A 25 -13.48 6.36 -1.11
N PRO A 26 -13.36 7.70 -0.94
CA PRO A 26 -12.15 8.29 -0.41
C PRO A 26 -11.78 7.61 0.90
N ALA A 27 -10.50 7.23 1.02
CA ALA A 27 -10.02 6.48 2.17
C ALA A 27 -10.32 7.27 3.45
N GLN A 28 -11.24 6.77 4.26
CA GLN A 28 -11.60 7.38 5.54
C GLN A 28 -10.48 7.21 6.57
N ARG A 29 -9.58 6.24 6.33
CA ARG A 29 -8.51 5.82 7.24
C ARG A 29 -7.22 5.53 6.50
N VAL A 30 -6.11 6.09 6.98
CA VAL A 30 -4.78 5.88 6.39
C VAL A 30 -3.76 5.47 7.45
N VAL A 31 -2.99 4.43 7.13
CA VAL A 31 -1.85 3.95 7.91
C VAL A 31 -0.57 4.33 7.18
N PHE A 32 0.27 5.13 7.83
CA PHE A 32 1.58 5.52 7.35
C PHE A 32 2.66 4.61 7.95
N VAL A 33 3.44 3.91 7.13
CA VAL A 33 4.45 2.92 7.58
C VAL A 33 5.84 3.38 7.18
N HIS A 34 6.68 3.69 8.19
CA HIS A 34 8.01 4.28 8.00
C HIS A 34 9.05 3.33 7.42
N GLY A 35 10.12 3.91 6.88
CA GLY A 35 11.31 3.20 6.43
C GLY A 35 12.28 2.87 7.56
N ILE A 36 13.45 2.34 7.17
CA ILE A 36 14.52 1.99 8.10
C ILE A 36 15.06 3.26 8.81
N PHE A 37 15.44 3.14 10.08
CA PHE A 37 15.99 4.22 10.94
C PHE A 37 15.08 5.43 11.19
N GLN A 38 13.81 5.37 10.82
CA GLN A 38 12.88 6.48 11.02
C GLN A 38 11.81 6.13 12.05
N PRO A 39 11.51 7.00 13.04
CA PRO A 39 10.27 6.89 13.82
C PRO A 39 9.07 7.39 13.00
N GLY A 40 7.89 6.76 13.19
CA GLY A 40 6.70 6.95 12.35
C GLY A 40 6.29 8.41 12.09
N HIS A 41 6.35 9.27 13.10
CA HIS A 41 5.92 10.67 12.99
C HIS A 41 6.89 11.58 12.20
N TRP A 42 8.15 11.20 12.04
CA TRP A 42 9.13 11.98 11.28
C TRP A 42 9.02 11.75 9.77
N ALA A 43 8.72 10.52 9.35
CA ALA A 43 8.65 10.17 7.92
C ALA A 43 7.43 10.78 7.21
N PHE A 44 6.31 10.96 7.91
CA PHE A 44 5.03 11.35 7.29
C PHE A 44 4.37 12.59 7.90
N GLY A 45 5.05 13.34 8.77
CA GLY A 45 4.43 14.43 9.53
C GLY A 45 3.65 15.44 8.68
N THR A 46 4.20 15.88 7.54
CA THR A 46 3.51 16.82 6.63
C THR A 46 2.35 16.18 5.90
N LEU A 47 2.54 14.97 5.36
CA LEU A 47 1.50 14.26 4.61
C LEU A 47 0.32 13.89 5.51
N ARG A 48 0.61 13.39 6.70
CA ARG A 48 -0.39 13.05 7.73
C ARG A 48 -1.26 14.26 8.08
N ARG A 49 -0.66 15.41 8.40
CA ARG A 49 -1.41 16.64 8.71
C ARG A 49 -2.34 17.07 7.58
N ARG A 50 -1.91 16.91 6.32
CA ARG A 50 -2.73 17.26 5.16
C ARG A 50 -3.95 16.33 5.01
N PHE A 51 -3.77 15.04 5.26
CA PHE A 51 -4.88 14.08 5.25
C PHE A 51 -5.84 14.32 6.43
N GLU A 52 -5.31 14.55 7.63
CA GLU A 52 -6.10 14.89 8.82
C GLU A 52 -6.93 16.17 8.61
N ALA A 53 -6.35 17.20 7.96
CA ALA A 53 -7.08 18.43 7.61
C ALA A 53 -8.21 18.21 6.58
N LEU A 54 -8.18 17.10 5.84
CA LEU A 54 -9.26 16.67 4.94
C LEU A 54 -10.27 15.73 5.63
N GLY A 55 -10.18 15.57 6.95
CA GLY A 55 -11.06 14.71 7.74
C GLY A 55 -10.70 13.22 7.69
N VAL A 56 -9.53 12.86 7.18
CA VAL A 56 -9.08 11.46 7.13
C VAL A 56 -8.45 11.06 8.45
N GLU A 57 -8.91 9.97 9.03
CA GLU A 57 -8.34 9.40 10.25
C GLU A 57 -6.98 8.74 9.95
N CYS A 58 -5.90 9.21 10.58
CA CYS A 58 -4.55 8.76 10.27
C CYS A 58 -3.83 8.15 11.47
N ILE A 59 -3.01 7.13 11.23
CA ILE A 59 -1.98 6.67 12.17
C ILE A 59 -0.63 6.52 11.49
N ALA A 60 0.44 6.75 12.24
CA ALA A 60 1.82 6.55 11.80
C ALA A 60 2.60 5.80 12.88
N PRO A 61 2.41 4.47 13.01
CA PRO A 61 3.01 3.68 14.08
C PRO A 61 4.53 3.79 14.07
N SER A 62 5.15 3.80 15.25
CA SER A 62 6.61 3.80 15.41
C SER A 62 7.08 2.37 15.69
N LEU A 63 7.29 1.59 14.62
CA LEU A 63 7.64 0.18 14.70
C LEU A 63 9.08 0.01 15.19
N LYS A 64 9.31 -0.95 16.09
CA LYS A 64 10.61 -1.16 16.75
C LYS A 64 11.04 -2.64 16.75
N PRO A 65 12.32 -2.93 16.52
CA PRO A 65 13.37 -1.96 16.23
C PRO A 65 13.25 -1.41 14.81
N CYS A 66 13.51 -0.11 14.62
CA CYS A 66 13.30 0.57 13.34
C CYS A 66 14.38 0.22 12.29
N ASP A 67 15.31 -0.66 12.60
CA ASP A 67 16.38 -1.15 11.72
C ASP A 67 16.10 -2.56 11.15
N GLY A 68 14.98 -3.20 11.55
CA GLY A 68 14.62 -4.53 11.08
C GLY A 68 15.50 -5.66 11.60
N ARG A 69 16.42 -5.41 12.54
CA ARG A 69 17.40 -6.40 13.03
C ARG A 69 16.77 -7.67 13.63
N ASP A 70 15.53 -7.56 14.11
CA ASP A 70 14.80 -8.65 14.75
C ASP A 70 13.87 -9.40 13.77
N GLY A 71 13.88 -9.04 12.48
CA GLY A 71 12.99 -9.58 11.45
C GLY A 71 11.82 -8.64 11.11
N LEU A 72 11.42 -8.63 9.82
CA LEU A 72 10.32 -7.78 9.32
C LEU A 72 8.95 -8.32 9.75
N GLU A 73 8.84 -9.62 10.00
CA GLU A 73 7.65 -10.30 10.49
C GLU A 73 7.21 -9.76 11.85
N LYS A 74 8.17 -9.46 12.75
CA LYS A 74 7.86 -8.87 14.06
C LYS A 74 7.35 -7.45 13.94
N LEU A 75 7.90 -6.67 13.01
CA LEU A 75 7.40 -5.33 12.70
C LEU A 75 5.99 -5.40 12.08
N ALA A 76 5.71 -6.42 11.28
CA ALA A 76 4.37 -6.63 10.71
C ALA A 76 3.33 -7.02 11.76
N VAL A 77 3.72 -7.81 12.78
CA VAL A 77 2.85 -8.10 13.94
C VAL A 77 2.56 -6.83 14.75
N GLN A 78 3.56 -5.98 14.98
CA GLN A 78 3.35 -4.66 15.62
C GLN A 78 2.41 -3.79 14.79
N LEU A 79 2.62 -3.73 13.48
CA LEU A 79 1.76 -2.99 12.56
C LEU A 79 0.30 -3.47 12.67
N LYS A 80 0.06 -4.79 12.66
CA LYS A 80 -1.28 -5.36 12.88
C LYS A 80 -1.87 -4.92 14.22
N SER A 81 -1.09 -4.96 15.30
CA SER A 81 -1.53 -4.57 16.63
C SER A 81 -1.98 -3.11 16.68
N GLU A 82 -1.18 -2.21 16.12
CA GLU A 82 -1.43 -0.76 16.08
C GLU A 82 -2.69 -0.42 15.26
N ILE A 83 -2.84 -1.05 14.08
CA ILE A 83 -4.03 -0.88 13.25
C ILE A 83 -5.27 -1.41 13.98
N ASN A 84 -5.18 -2.59 14.60
CA ASN A 84 -6.31 -3.17 15.34
C ASN A 84 -6.68 -2.34 16.57
N GLN A 85 -5.69 -1.79 17.28
CA GLN A 85 -5.92 -0.94 18.44
C GLN A 85 -6.62 0.35 18.05
N ARG A 86 -6.26 0.94 16.90
CA ARG A 86 -6.86 2.20 16.45
C ARG A 86 -8.22 2.00 15.77
N PHE A 87 -8.30 1.10 14.79
CA PHE A 87 -9.45 0.99 13.90
C PHE A 87 -10.33 -0.23 14.21
N GLY A 88 -9.96 -1.06 15.19
CA GLY A 88 -10.60 -2.35 15.40
C GLY A 88 -10.22 -3.36 14.31
N ALA A 89 -10.81 -4.56 14.40
CA ALA A 89 -10.44 -5.70 13.56
C ALA A 89 -11.13 -5.75 12.18
N ARG A 90 -12.17 -4.93 11.96
CA ARG A 90 -13.05 -5.03 10.78
C ARG A 90 -13.01 -3.82 9.86
N GLU A 91 -12.68 -2.65 10.39
CA GLU A 91 -12.72 -1.41 9.59
C GLU A 91 -11.73 -1.45 8.44
N HIS A 92 -12.14 -0.89 7.31
CA HIS A 92 -11.30 -0.75 6.13
C HIS A 92 -10.38 0.46 6.24
N PHE A 93 -9.19 0.37 5.65
CA PHE A 93 -8.19 1.44 5.60
C PHE A 93 -7.30 1.32 4.36
N SER A 94 -6.48 2.34 4.14
CA SER A 94 -5.42 2.33 3.13
C SER A 94 -4.03 2.42 3.79
N ILE A 95 -3.02 1.87 3.15
CA ILE A 95 -1.62 1.94 3.60
C ILE A 95 -0.82 2.82 2.64
N VAL A 96 -0.05 3.75 3.20
CA VAL A 96 1.04 4.45 2.51
C VAL A 96 2.34 4.06 3.20
N ALA A 97 3.23 3.40 2.48
CA ALA A 97 4.44 2.83 3.04
C ALA A 97 5.69 3.33 2.32
N PHE A 98 6.75 3.61 3.07
CA PHE A 98 8.04 4.08 2.52
C PHE A 98 9.14 3.06 2.77
N SER A 99 9.94 2.74 1.74
CA SER A 99 11.12 1.86 1.86
C SER A 99 10.81 0.55 2.57
N MET A 100 11.55 0.19 3.63
CA MET A 100 11.33 -0.97 4.50
C MET A 100 9.86 -1.14 4.91
N GLY A 101 9.14 -0.04 5.14
CA GLY A 101 7.73 -0.07 5.51
C GLY A 101 6.85 -0.77 4.47
N GLY A 102 7.23 -0.74 3.19
CA GLY A 102 6.52 -1.45 2.14
C GLY A 102 6.65 -2.97 2.29
N LEU A 103 7.84 -3.46 2.61
CA LEU A 103 8.08 -4.89 2.86
C LEU A 103 7.36 -5.36 4.12
N VAL A 104 7.42 -4.59 5.22
CA VAL A 104 6.66 -4.85 6.45
C VAL A 104 5.16 -4.91 6.16
N SER A 105 4.66 -3.93 5.38
CA SER A 105 3.24 -3.89 5.00
C SER A 105 2.84 -5.09 4.16
N ARG A 106 3.68 -5.52 3.20
CA ARG A 106 3.43 -6.71 2.40
C ARG A 106 3.30 -7.96 3.26
N TYR A 107 4.20 -8.17 4.21
CA TYR A 107 4.09 -9.30 5.14
C TYR A 107 2.76 -9.25 5.91
N TYR A 108 2.38 -8.08 6.43
CA TYR A 108 1.09 -7.90 7.10
C TYR A 108 -0.11 -8.26 6.19
N LEU A 109 -0.09 -7.78 4.94
CA LEU A 109 -1.17 -7.99 3.99
C LEU A 109 -1.31 -9.47 3.58
N GLN A 110 -0.18 -10.15 3.35
CA GLN A 110 -0.13 -11.51 2.82
C GLN A 110 -0.26 -12.57 3.92
N GLU A 111 0.46 -12.41 5.02
CA GLU A 111 0.62 -13.47 6.03
C GLU A 111 -0.25 -13.25 7.28
N LEU A 112 -0.69 -12.00 7.52
CA LEU A 112 -1.39 -11.63 8.75
C LEU A 112 -2.83 -11.17 8.52
N ASP A 113 -3.43 -11.60 7.41
CA ASP A 113 -4.81 -11.31 6.97
C ASP A 113 -5.10 -9.84 6.64
N GLY A 114 -4.07 -8.99 6.52
CA GLY A 114 -4.28 -7.55 6.28
C GLY A 114 -4.98 -7.24 4.95
N ALA A 115 -4.78 -8.07 3.91
CA ALA A 115 -5.38 -7.87 2.60
C ALA A 115 -6.93 -7.89 2.63
N LYS A 116 -7.55 -8.54 3.62
CA LYS A 116 -9.02 -8.62 3.74
C LYS A 116 -9.69 -7.27 3.96
N ARG A 117 -8.96 -6.26 4.43
CA ARG A 117 -9.49 -4.95 4.82
C ARG A 117 -8.61 -3.76 4.44
N CYS A 118 -7.64 -3.99 3.56
CA CYS A 118 -6.80 -2.94 2.98
C CYS A 118 -7.33 -2.58 1.58
N ASP A 119 -7.93 -1.40 1.44
CA ASP A 119 -8.54 -0.97 0.17
C ASP A 119 -7.49 -0.57 -0.85
N ARG A 120 -6.40 0.06 -0.39
CA ARG A 120 -5.32 0.58 -1.22
C ARG A 120 -3.99 0.43 -0.50
N PHE A 121 -3.00 -0.07 -1.22
CA PHE A 121 -1.63 -0.16 -0.76
C PHE A 121 -0.72 0.63 -1.70
N ILE A 122 -0.11 1.69 -1.17
CA ILE A 122 0.74 2.62 -1.92
C ILE A 122 2.15 2.52 -1.35
N THR A 123 3.13 2.17 -2.19
CA THR A 123 4.54 2.07 -1.83
C THR A 123 5.34 3.22 -2.42
N LEU A 124 6.21 3.79 -1.60
CA LEU A 124 7.17 4.83 -1.97
C LEU A 124 8.58 4.23 -1.82
N ALA A 125 9.24 3.93 -2.93
CA ALA A 125 10.62 3.42 -2.98
C ALA A 125 10.90 2.20 -2.08
N SER A 126 10.11 1.13 -2.23
CA SER A 126 10.14 -0.11 -1.44
C SER A 126 10.76 -1.29 -2.15
#